data_AF-A0A9D1GJ65-F1
#
_entry.id   AF-A0A9D1GJ65-F1
#
_cell.length_a   1.000
_cell.length_b   1.000
_cell.length_c   1.000
_cell.angle_alpha   90.00
_cell.angle_beta   90.00
_cell.angle_gamma   90.00
#
_symmetry.space_group_name_H-M   'P 1'
#
loop_
_entity.id
_entity.type
_entity.pdbx_description
1 polymer ?
#
loop_
_entity_poly.entity_id
_entity_poly.type
_entity_poly.pdbx_seq_one_letter_code
_entity_poly.pdbx_strand_id
1 'polypeptide(L)'
;MLKDIQELAEQAMKDADAFYQRLSRRMERRYLVDASQTEKERQRLEARNQEIDGMFLSLYTDKAKGILTEQRFVKLTAALEQEQGANQKRLHDLAVMQSRADAQESEVRTFIKEIRRYAAIEELDESVLNRLISKILI
;
A
#
# COMPACT_ATOMS: atom_id res chain seq x y z
N MET A 1 11.67 3.25 21.38
CA MET A 1 11.79 1.83 21.01
C MET A 1 11.66 0.91 22.22
N LEU A 2 12.66 0.75 23.10
CA LEU A 2 12.55 -0.20 24.24
C LEU A 2 11.45 0.19 25.25
N LYS A 3 11.30 1.49 25.54
CA LYS A 3 10.24 2.03 26.41
C LYS A 3 8.84 1.79 25.85
N ASP A 4 8.65 2.01 24.54
CA ASP A 4 7.36 1.80 23.88
C ASP A 4 6.97 0.31 23.91
N ILE A 5 7.96 -0.57 23.80
CA ILE A 5 7.76 -2.02 23.91
C ILE A 5 7.34 -2.39 25.34
N GLN A 6 8.02 -1.85 26.36
CA GLN A 6 7.68 -2.11 27.76
C GLN A 6 6.28 -1.56 28.14
N GLU A 7 5.90 -0.39 27.62
CA GLU A 7 4.57 0.20 27.84
C GLU A 7 3.46 -0.59 27.14
N LEU A 8 3.69 -1.05 25.91
CA LEU A 8 2.75 -1.90 25.18
C LEU A 8 2.58 -3.26 25.87
N ALA A 9 3.66 -3.80 26.44
CA ALA A 9 3.64 -5.03 27.20
C ALA A 9 2.81 -4.89 28.48
N GLU A 10 3.08 -3.86 29.29
CA GLU A 10 2.29 -3.58 30.50
C GLU A 10 0.79 -3.39 30.22
N GLN A 11 0.44 -2.70 29.13
CA GLN A 11 -0.95 -2.48 28.75
C GLN A 11 -1.66 -3.76 28.34
N ALA A 12 -0.98 -4.66 27.62
CA ALA A 12 -1.52 -5.95 27.22
C ALA A 12 -1.69 -6.92 28.41
N MET A 13 -0.78 -6.85 29.40
CA MET A 13 -0.89 -7.66 30.62
C MET A 13 -2.00 -7.18 31.58
N LYS A 14 -2.33 -5.88 31.57
CA LYS A 14 -3.41 -5.31 32.40
C LYS A 14 -4.81 -5.59 31.85
N ASP A 15 -5.00 -5.45 30.54
CA ASP A 15 -6.27 -5.70 29.86
C ASP A 15 -5.99 -6.04 28.39
N ALA A 16 -5.82 -7.34 28.15
CA ALA A 16 -5.49 -7.87 26.85
C ALA A 16 -6.57 -7.53 25.82
N ASP A 17 -7.86 -7.63 26.18
CA ASP A 17 -8.98 -7.36 25.27
C ASP A 17 -9.05 -5.90 24.85
N ALA A 18 -8.92 -4.95 25.78
CA ALA A 18 -8.88 -3.54 25.45
C ALA A 18 -7.65 -3.18 24.61
N PHE A 19 -6.50 -3.79 24.90
CA PHE A 19 -5.30 -3.63 24.10
C PHE A 19 -5.50 -4.16 22.66
N TYR A 20 -6.11 -5.33 22.47
CA TYR A 20 -6.42 -5.89 21.14
C TYR A 20 -7.41 -5.02 20.35
N GLN A 21 -8.44 -4.48 21.00
CA GLN A 21 -9.39 -3.59 20.33
C GLN A 21 -8.72 -2.30 19.86
N ARG A 22 -7.87 -1.69 20.70
CA ARG A 22 -7.10 -0.49 20.33
C ARG A 22 -6.15 -0.77 19.16
N LEU A 23 -5.44 -1.90 19.22
CA LEU A 23 -4.52 -2.31 18.17
C LEU A 23 -5.25 -2.55 16.84
N SER A 24 -6.34 -3.31 16.86
CA SER A 24 -7.14 -3.61 15.66
C SER A 24 -7.66 -2.33 15.01
N ARG A 25 -8.24 -1.40 15.80
CA ARG A 25 -8.72 -0.11 15.30
C ARG A 25 -7.61 0.75 14.70
N ARG A 26 -6.43 0.78 15.32
CA ARG A 26 -5.28 1.54 14.81
C ARG A 26 -4.74 0.95 13.50
N MET A 27 -4.74 -0.37 13.38
CA MET A 27 -4.33 -1.07 12.16
C MET A 27 -5.34 -0.84 11.04
N GLU A 28 -6.63 -1.06 11.29
CA GLU A 28 -7.70 -0.84 10.33
C GLU A 28 -7.70 0.60 9.81
N ARG A 29 -7.52 1.59 10.69
CA ARG A 29 -7.46 3.00 10.28
C ARG A 29 -6.25 3.31 9.39
N ARG A 30 -5.06 2.79 9.71
CA ARG A 30 -3.86 2.97 8.87
C ARG A 30 -4.05 2.33 7.51
N TYR A 31 -4.54 1.09 7.49
CA TYR A 31 -4.81 0.37 6.26
C TYR A 31 -5.80 1.11 5.34
N LEU A 32 -6.91 1.62 5.89
CA LEU A 32 -7.88 2.40 5.11
C LEU A 32 -7.30 3.69 4.52
N VAL A 33 -6.43 4.38 5.27
CA VAL A 33 -5.77 5.61 4.79
C VAL A 33 -4.79 5.28 3.68
N ASP A 34 -3.92 4.28 3.88
CA ASP A 34 -2.91 3.87 2.91
C ASP A 34 -3.58 3.36 1.62
N ALA A 35 -4.58 2.48 1.74
CA ALA A 35 -5.35 1.98 0.61
C ALA A 35 -6.04 3.11 -0.16
N SER A 36 -6.62 4.10 0.54
CA SER A 36 -7.25 5.25 -0.12
C SER A 36 -6.25 6.12 -0.88
N GLN A 37 -5.04 6.31 -0.34
CA GLN A 37 -4.00 7.09 -1.02
C GLN A 37 -3.45 6.34 -2.24
N THR A 38 -3.14 5.06 -2.09
CA THR A 38 -2.71 4.18 -3.18
C THR A 38 -3.73 4.16 -4.32
N GLU A 39 -5.01 4.03 -3.99
CA GLU A 39 -6.08 4.01 -4.99
C GLU A 39 -6.22 5.35 -5.73
N LYS A 40 -6.09 6.48 -5.02
CA LYS A 40 -6.08 7.82 -5.66
C LYS A 40 -4.90 7.99 -6.60
N GLU A 41 -3.71 7.52 -6.22
CA GLU A 41 -2.53 7.57 -7.09
C GLU A 41 -2.74 6.69 -8.33
N ARG A 42 -3.26 5.47 -8.15
CA ARG A 42 -3.58 4.54 -9.24
C ARG A 42 -4.54 5.17 -10.25
N GLN A 43 -5.67 5.69 -9.79
CA GLN A 43 -6.68 6.34 -10.65
C GLN A 43 -6.10 7.54 -11.40
N ARG A 44 -5.26 8.35 -10.75
CA ARG A 44 -4.61 9.50 -11.39
C ARG A 44 -3.68 9.04 -12.52
N LEU A 45 -2.87 8.02 -12.30
CA LEU A 45 -1.94 7.49 -13.30
C LEU A 45 -2.68 6.84 -14.47
N GLU A 46 -3.78 6.13 -14.21
CA GLU A 46 -4.63 5.54 -15.24
C GLU A 46 -5.32 6.60 -16.10
N ALA A 47 -5.92 7.62 -15.47
CA ALA A 47 -6.50 8.75 -16.18
C ALA A 47 -5.45 9.45 -17.05
N ARG A 48 -4.23 9.66 -16.52
CA ARG A 48 -3.14 10.27 -17.28
C ARG A 48 -2.72 9.42 -18.48
N ASN A 49 -2.66 8.10 -18.34
CA ASN A 49 -2.36 7.22 -19.47
C ASN A 49 -3.45 7.27 -20.55
N GLN A 50 -4.74 7.34 -20.15
CA GLN A 50 -5.84 7.52 -21.11
C GLN A 50 -5.76 8.87 -21.85
N GLU A 51 -5.38 9.95 -21.15
CA GLU A 51 -5.11 11.24 -21.80
C GLU A 51 -3.98 11.12 -22.83
N ILE A 52 -2.88 10.46 -22.48
CA ILE A 52 -1.74 10.22 -23.37
C ILE A 52 -2.19 9.45 -24.62
N ASP A 53 -3.02 8.41 -24.47
CA ASP A 53 -3.57 7.65 -25.60
C ASP A 53 -4.39 8.56 -26.54
N GLY A 54 -5.18 9.49 -25.99
CA GLY A 54 -5.88 10.52 -26.77
C GLY A 54 -4.94 11.49 -27.49
N MET A 55 -3.82 11.85 -26.85
CA MET A 55 -2.78 12.69 -27.48
C MET A 55 -2.11 11.97 -28.66
N PHE A 56 -1.85 10.66 -28.56
CA PHE A 56 -1.33 9.88 -29.68
C PHE A 56 -2.26 9.95 -30.90
N LEU A 57 -3.56 9.72 -30.71
CA LEU A 57 -4.54 9.78 -31.80
C LEU A 57 -4.54 11.15 -32.50
N SER A 58 -4.40 12.22 -31.71
CA SER A 58 -4.33 13.59 -32.22
C SER A 58 -3.04 13.84 -33.01
N LEU A 59 -1.89 13.43 -32.48
CA LEU A 59 -0.59 13.54 -33.15
C LEU A 59 -0.54 12.74 -34.46
N TYR A 60 -1.10 11.53 -34.50
CA TYR A 60 -1.21 10.74 -35.73
C TYR A 60 -2.07 11.45 -36.78
N THR A 61 -3.18 12.05 -36.37
CA THR A 61 -4.05 12.82 -37.26
C THR A 61 -3.33 14.03 -37.85
N ASP A 62 -2.62 14.80 -37.01
CA ASP A 62 -1.86 15.97 -37.45
C ASP A 62 -0.69 15.58 -38.36
N LYS A 63 -0.05 14.44 -38.10
CA LYS A 63 0.99 13.89 -38.96
C LYS A 63 0.44 13.50 -40.33
N ALA A 64 -0.70 12.82 -40.38
CA ALA A 64 -1.36 12.43 -41.63
C ALA A 64 -1.81 13.64 -42.46
N LYS A 65 -2.23 14.73 -41.81
CA LYS A 65 -2.57 16.01 -42.46
C LYS A 65 -1.35 16.83 -42.91
N GLY A 66 -0.13 16.38 -42.61
CA GLY A 66 1.11 17.10 -42.91
C GLY A 66 1.35 18.35 -42.06
N ILE A 67 0.57 18.54 -40.99
CA ILE A 67 0.74 19.65 -40.04
C ILE A 67 2.02 19.46 -39.23
N LEU A 68 2.32 18.20 -38.88
CA LEU A 68 3.49 17.84 -38.08
C LEU A 68 4.59 17.22 -38.95
N THR A 69 5.83 17.70 -38.79
CA THR A 69 6.98 17.05 -39.42
C THR A 69 7.30 15.72 -38.75
N GLU A 70 7.94 14.80 -39.49
CA GLU A 70 8.39 13.49 -38.97
C GLU A 70 9.25 13.66 -37.71
N GLN A 71 10.24 14.54 -37.77
CA GLN A 71 11.15 14.79 -36.64
C GLN A 71 10.41 15.26 -35.39
N ARG A 72 9.38 16.12 -35.53
CA ARG A 72 8.57 16.57 -34.39
C ARG A 72 7.67 15.47 -33.86
N PHE A 73 7.09 14.67 -34.76
CA PHE A 73 6.25 13.53 -34.41
C PHE A 73 7.02 12.54 -33.54
N VAL A 74 8.18 12.09 -34.02
CA VAL A 74 9.06 11.15 -33.29
C VAL A 74 9.45 11.72 -31.93
N LYS A 75 9.80 13.01 -31.84
CA LYS A 75 10.20 13.63 -30.57
C LYS A 75 9.05 13.68 -29.56
N LEU A 76 7.85 14.05 -29.99
CA LEU A 76 6.69 14.17 -29.09
C LEU A 76 6.19 12.79 -28.65
N THR A 77 6.10 11.85 -29.58
CA THR A 77 5.69 10.47 -29.27
C THR A 77 6.67 9.79 -28.33
N ALA A 78 7.98 9.91 -28.53
CA ALA A 78 8.97 9.36 -27.61
C ALA A 78 8.83 9.89 -26.16
N ALA A 79 8.50 11.17 -25.99
CA ALA A 79 8.26 11.74 -24.67
C ALA A 79 6.99 11.17 -24.01
N LEU A 80 5.91 11.01 -24.79
CA LEU A 80 4.66 10.41 -24.32
C LEU A 80 4.83 8.92 -23.97
N GLU A 81 5.54 8.16 -24.79
CA GLU A 81 5.88 6.75 -24.52
C GLU A 81 6.70 6.61 -23.24
N GLN A 82 7.67 7.51 -23.03
CA GLN A 82 8.48 7.54 -21.81
C GLN A 82 7.61 7.80 -20.57
N GLU A 83 6.70 8.78 -20.63
CA GLU A 83 5.78 9.08 -19.53
C GLU A 83 4.85 7.89 -19.25
N GLN A 84 4.25 7.31 -20.30
CA GLN A 84 3.35 6.16 -20.17
C GLN A 84 4.08 4.94 -19.57
N GLY A 85 5.32 4.67 -20.00
CA GLY A 85 6.15 3.61 -19.45
C GLY A 85 6.52 3.83 -17.98
N ALA A 86 6.83 5.07 -17.59
CA ALA A 86 7.06 5.41 -16.19
C ALA A 86 5.80 5.22 -15.33
N ASN A 87 4.63 5.64 -15.83
CA ASN A 87 3.35 5.47 -15.16
C ASN A 87 3.00 3.97 -15.00
N GLN A 88 3.19 3.17 -16.04
CA GLN A 88 2.96 1.72 -16.00
C GLN A 88 3.85 1.03 -14.96
N LYS A 89 5.14 1.40 -14.90
CA LYS A 89 6.05 0.89 -13.88
C LYS A 89 5.57 1.25 -12.47
N ARG A 90 5.15 2.50 -12.25
CA ARG A 90 4.63 2.94 -10.96
C ARG A 90 3.34 2.21 -10.58
N LEU A 91 2.42 1.99 -11.53
CA LEU A 91 1.19 1.21 -11.31
C LEU A 91 1.51 -0.23 -10.88
N HIS A 92 2.47 -0.87 -11.54
CA HIS A 92 2.94 -2.20 -11.14
C HIS A 92 3.52 -2.20 -9.73
N ASP A 93 4.37 -1.23 -9.39
CA ASP A 93 4.96 -1.11 -8.05
C ASP A 93 3.88 -0.91 -6.97
N LEU A 94 2.88 -0.07 -7.23
CA LEU A 94 1.73 0.13 -6.33
C LEU A 94 0.95 -1.17 -6.11
N ALA A 95 0.71 -1.96 -7.17
CA ALA A 95 0.01 -3.25 -7.05
C ALA A 95 0.81 -4.26 -6.21
N VAL A 96 2.14 -4.31 -6.39
CA VAL A 96 3.02 -5.17 -5.57
C VAL A 96 3.03 -4.71 -4.11
N MET A 97 3.10 -3.41 -3.86
CA MET A 97 3.06 -2.86 -2.49
C MET A 97 1.73 -3.20 -1.80
N GLN A 98 0.60 -3.09 -2.50
CA GLN A 98 -0.71 -3.42 -1.97
C GLN A 98 -0.82 -4.92 -1.64
N SER A 99 -0.39 -5.79 -2.55
CA SER A 99 -0.37 -7.24 -2.29
C SER A 99 0.47 -7.63 -1.06
N ARG A 100 1.60 -6.95 -0.85
CA ARG A 100 2.43 -7.16 0.35
C ARG A 100 1.76 -6.66 1.63
N ALA A 101 1.11 -5.49 1.57
CA ALA A 101 0.37 -4.94 2.69
C ALA A 101 -0.78 -5.87 3.10
N ASP A 102 -1.54 -6.39 2.13
CA ASP A 102 -2.64 -7.33 2.36
C ASP A 102 -2.16 -8.64 3.00
N ALA A 103 -1.01 -9.16 2.53
CA ALA A 103 -0.39 -10.36 3.11
C ALA A 103 0.05 -10.12 4.57
N GLN A 104 0.69 -8.99 4.84
CA GLN A 104 1.11 -8.61 6.20
C GLN A 104 -0.09 -8.41 7.13
N GLU A 105 -1.18 -7.81 6.65
CA GLU A 105 -2.41 -7.66 7.42
C GLU A 105 -3.01 -9.03 7.78
N SER A 106 -3.08 -9.95 6.80
CA SER A 106 -3.57 -11.31 7.00
C SER A 106 -2.73 -12.09 8.02
N GLU A 107 -1.39 -11.97 7.96
CA GLU A 107 -0.49 -12.53 8.97
C GLU A 107 -0.79 -11.98 10.36
N VAL A 108 -0.96 -10.67 10.50
CA VAL A 108 -1.23 -10.05 11.81
C VAL A 108 -2.58 -10.51 12.35
N ARG A 109 -3.62 -10.57 11.51
CA ARG A 109 -4.94 -11.08 11.90
C ARG A 109 -4.88 -12.54 12.36
N THR A 110 -4.15 -13.38 11.64
CA THR A 110 -3.93 -14.79 11.99
C THR A 110 -3.21 -14.91 13.32
N PHE A 111 -2.14 -14.14 13.49
CA PHE A 111 -1.34 -14.14 14.71
C PHE A 111 -2.13 -13.65 15.93
N ILE A 112 -2.95 -12.60 15.80
CA ILE A 112 -3.86 -12.15 16.87
C ILE A 112 -4.83 -13.27 17.29
N LYS A 113 -5.36 -14.03 16.32
CA LYS A 113 -6.26 -15.16 16.59
C LYS A 113 -5.54 -16.28 17.37
N GLU A 114 -4.28 -16.55 17.04
CA GLU A 114 -3.46 -17.53 17.77
C GLU A 114 -3.24 -17.09 19.22
N ILE A 115 -2.85 -15.83 19.45
CA ILE A 115 -2.62 -15.32 20.81
C ILE A 115 -3.89 -15.41 21.66
N ARG A 116 -5.06 -15.05 21.11
CA ARG A 116 -6.33 -15.20 21.85
C ARG A 116 -6.60 -16.65 22.26
N ARG A 117 -6.23 -17.62 21.41
CA ARG A 117 -6.38 -19.04 21.72
C ARG A 117 -5.44 -19.47 22.85
N TYR A 118 -4.21 -18.95 22.91
CA TYR A 118 -3.26 -19.23 23.99
C TYR A 118 -3.59 -18.48 25.29
N ALA A 119 -4.03 -17.24 25.21
CA ALA A 119 -4.47 -16.43 26.35
C ALA A 119 -5.70 -17.00 27.05
N ALA A 120 -6.58 -17.69 26.30
CA ALA A 120 -7.70 -18.44 26.87
C ALA A 120 -7.24 -19.71 27.62
N ILE A 121 -5.98 -20.11 27.51
CA ILE A 121 -5.35 -21.28 28.19
C ILE A 121 -4.50 -20.79 29.39
N GLU A 122 -4.95 -19.71 30.05
CA GLU A 122 -4.46 -19.16 31.33
C GLU A 122 -3.17 -18.31 31.37
N GLU A 123 -2.21 -18.38 30.44
CA GLU A 123 -1.00 -17.52 30.55
C GLU A 123 -0.51 -16.93 29.21
N LEU A 124 -0.67 -15.62 29.05
CA LEU A 124 0.00 -14.82 28.01
C LEU A 124 1.45 -14.60 28.45
N ASP A 125 2.36 -15.49 28.04
CA ASP A 125 3.77 -15.36 28.42
C ASP A 125 4.46 -14.15 27.75
N GLU A 126 5.56 -13.70 28.36
CA GLU A 126 6.34 -12.54 27.93
C GLU A 126 6.93 -12.70 26.51
N SER A 127 7.12 -13.93 26.03
CA SER A 127 7.64 -14.23 24.69
C SER A 127 6.59 -13.97 23.60
N VAL A 128 5.34 -14.35 23.86
CA VAL A 128 4.19 -14.11 22.97
C VAL A 128 3.93 -12.62 22.84
N LEU A 129 4.04 -11.90 23.95
CA LEU A 129 3.86 -10.46 24.02
C LEU A 129 4.98 -9.69 23.30
N ASN A 130 6.24 -10.05 23.53
CA ASN A 130 7.37 -9.44 22.83
C ASN A 130 7.30 -9.67 21.31
N ARG A 131 6.89 -10.87 20.88
CA ARG A 131 6.67 -11.18 19.46
C ARG A 131 5.55 -10.33 18.85
N LEU A 132 4.47 -10.10 19.59
CA LEU A 132 3.39 -9.21 19.17
C LEU A 132 3.88 -7.79 18.97
N ILE A 133 4.65 -7.26 19.91
CA ILE A 133 5.13 -5.89 19.83
C ILE A 133 6.16 -5.71 18.69
N SER A 134 7.05 -6.68 18.50
CA SER A 134 7.99 -6.66 17.36
C SER A 134 7.29 -6.63 16.01
N LYS A 135 6.15 -7.31 15.85
CA LYS A 135 5.37 -7.30 14.60
C LYS A 135 4.57 -6.00 14.37
N ILE A 136 4.38 -5.18 15.41
CA ILE A 136 3.61 -3.91 15.36
C ILE A 136 4.51 -2.69 15.10
N LEU A 137 5.77 -2.77 15.54
CA LEU A 137 6.77 -1.69 15.41
C LEU A 137 7.52 -1.68 14.06
N ILE A 138 7.35 -2.72 13.25
CA ILE A 138 7.87 -2.80 11.87
C ILE A 138 6.84 -2.22 10.91
#